data_AF-B4EYY6-F1
#
_entry.id   AF-B4EYY6-F1
#
_cell.length_a   1.000
_cell.length_b   1.000
_cell.length_c   1.000
_cell.angle_alpha   90.00
_cell.angle_beta   90.00
_cell.angle_gamma   90.00
#
_symmetry.space_group_name_H-M   'P 1'
#
loop_
_entity.id
_entity.type
_entity.pdbx_description
1 polymer ?
#
loop_
_entity_poly.entity_id
_entity_poly.type
_entity_poly.pdbx_seq_one_letter_code
_entity_poly.pdbx_strand_id
1 'polypeptide(L)'
;MLNTKEKNILRNIEKSVLCRNIKFNIKCNLQTTFFTIVFSLFFIFSKSITLTLQSKISISLLIVLFVYLFGSWHSFRNIKLATKLTIIYIKIKLKKLVNNLSSS
;
A
#
# COMPACT_ATOMS: atom_id res chain seq x y z
N MET A 1 -19.57 21.60 5.67
CA MET A 1 -20.28 20.48 6.33
C MET A 1 -21.13 19.80 5.27
N LEU A 2 -21.02 18.49 5.06
CA LEU A 2 -21.83 17.76 4.05
C LEU A 2 -23.29 17.62 4.53
N ASN A 3 -24.24 17.82 3.61
CA ASN A 3 -25.67 17.62 3.84
C ASN A 3 -26.00 16.12 4.00
N THR A 4 -27.11 15.79 4.67
CA THR A 4 -27.57 14.42 4.96
C THR A 4 -27.77 13.60 3.69
N LYS A 5 -28.29 14.20 2.60
CA LYS A 5 -28.42 13.55 1.29
C LYS A 5 -27.06 13.17 0.69
N GLU A 6 -26.08 14.07 0.74
CA GLU A 6 -24.72 13.84 0.23
C GLU A 6 -24.00 12.77 1.04
N LYS A 7 -24.17 12.77 2.38
CA LYS A 7 -23.64 11.71 3.25
C LYS A 7 -24.17 10.33 2.88
N ASN A 8 -25.47 10.21 2.55
CA ASN A 8 -26.05 8.93 2.14
C ASN A 8 -25.56 8.46 0.78
N ILE A 9 -25.39 9.36 -0.19
CA ILE A 9 -24.79 9.05 -1.49
C ILE A 9 -23.35 8.55 -1.31
N LEU A 10 -22.54 9.25 -0.51
CA LEU A 10 -21.16 8.84 -0.19
C LEU A 10 -21.11 7.46 0.46
N ARG A 11 -21.99 7.17 1.43
CA ARG A 11 -22.09 5.85 2.07
C ARG A 11 -22.44 4.74 1.08
N ASN A 12 -23.29 5.02 0.10
CA ASN A 12 -23.63 4.06 -0.94
C ASN A 12 -22.47 3.83 -1.91
N ILE A 13 -21.75 4.89 -2.29
CA ILE A 13 -20.53 4.80 -3.13
C ILE A 13 -19.43 4.00 -2.42
N GLU A 14 -19.21 4.22 -1.11
CA GLU A 14 -18.25 3.45 -0.32
C GLU A 14 -18.58 1.95 -0.26
N LYS A 15 -19.88 1.60 -0.29
CA LYS A 15 -20.35 0.21 -0.31
C LYS A 15 -20.32 -0.42 -1.70
N SER A 16 -20.08 0.36 -2.76
CA SER A 16 -20.00 -0.17 -4.11
C SER A 16 -18.90 -1.23 -4.24
N VAL A 17 -19.15 -2.23 -5.07
CA VAL A 17 -18.18 -3.31 -5.36
C VAL A 17 -16.87 -2.74 -5.87
N LEU A 18 -16.93 -1.71 -6.73
CA LEU A 18 -15.77 -1.05 -7.30
C LEU A 18 -14.91 -0.37 -6.22
N CYS A 19 -15.51 0.39 -5.29
CA CYS A 19 -14.77 1.05 -4.22
C CYS A 19 -14.14 0.02 -3.26
N ARG A 20 -14.86 -1.06 -2.94
CA ARG A 20 -14.35 -2.16 -2.11
C ARG A 20 -13.17 -2.86 -2.78
N ASN A 21 -13.25 -3.13 -4.09
CA ASN A 21 -12.16 -3.75 -4.86
C ASN A 21 -10.92 -2.86 -4.94
N ILE A 22 -11.09 -1.56 -5.21
CA ILE A 22 -9.98 -0.59 -5.21
C ILE A 22 -9.26 -0.61 -3.85
N LYS A 23 -10.01 -0.53 -2.75
CA LYS A 23 -9.45 -0.53 -1.40
C LYS A 23 -8.75 -1.84 -1.07
N PHE A 24 -9.35 -2.98 -1.44
CA PHE A 24 -8.75 -4.29 -1.25
C PHE A 24 -7.43 -4.43 -2.00
N ASN A 25 -7.41 -4.03 -3.28
CA ASN A 25 -6.22 -4.10 -4.12
C ASN A 25 -5.08 -3.22 -3.58
N ILE A 26 -5.37 -1.98 -3.15
CA ILE A 26 -4.36 -1.11 -2.51
C ILE A 26 -3.82 -1.75 -1.24
N LYS A 27 -4.71 -2.27 -0.37
CA LYS A 27 -4.32 -2.91 0.88
C LYS A 27 -3.45 -4.14 0.62
N CYS A 28 -3.86 -4.99 -0.32
CA CYS A 28 -3.14 -6.22 -0.69
C CYS A 28 -1.75 -5.88 -1.25
N ASN A 29 -1.67 -4.90 -2.16
CA ASN A 29 -0.40 -4.46 -2.74
C ASN A 29 0.57 -3.90 -1.67
N LEU A 30 0.06 -3.07 -0.75
CA LEU A 30 0.85 -2.57 0.39
C LEU A 30 1.30 -3.70 1.32
N GLN A 31 0.42 -4.63 1.67
CA GLN A 31 0.75 -5.77 2.52
C GLN A 31 1.83 -6.66 1.89
N THR A 32 1.68 -6.99 0.61
CA THR A 32 2.64 -7.81 -0.14
C THR A 32 3.99 -7.11 -0.24
N THR A 33 4.00 -5.80 -0.53
CA THR A 33 5.23 -4.99 -0.54
C THR A 33 5.88 -4.99 0.85
N PHE A 34 5.12 -4.83 1.93
CA PHE A 34 5.63 -4.86 3.29
C PHE A 34 6.23 -6.23 3.66
N PHE A 35 5.55 -7.33 3.34
CA PHE A 35 6.10 -8.67 3.53
C PHE A 35 7.40 -8.88 2.76
N THR A 36 7.48 -8.35 1.53
CA THR A 36 8.69 -8.41 0.70
C THR A 36 9.83 -7.61 1.33
N ILE A 37 9.55 -6.46 1.96
CA ILE A 37 10.55 -5.69 2.71
C ILE A 37 11.05 -6.48 3.92
N VAL A 38 10.15 -7.10 4.69
CA VAL A 38 10.54 -7.92 5.85
C VAL A 38 11.41 -9.11 5.43
N PHE A 39 11.04 -9.80 4.36
CA PHE A 39 11.83 -10.88 3.80
C PHE A 39 13.19 -10.38 3.28
N SER A 40 13.20 -9.22 2.64
CA SER A 40 14.43 -8.57 2.18
C SER A 40 15.38 -8.24 3.32
N LEU A 41 14.86 -7.76 4.46
CA LEU A 41 15.68 -7.53 5.65
C LEU A 41 16.32 -8.82 6.16
N PHE A 42 15.55 -9.91 6.21
CA PHE A 42 16.09 -11.23 6.57
C PHE A 42 17.22 -11.67 5.64
N PHE A 43 17.04 -11.49 4.33
CA PHE A 43 18.07 -11.77 3.32
C PHE A 43 19.34 -10.91 3.50
N ILE A 44 19.18 -9.61 3.76
CA ILE A 44 20.29 -8.67 3.98
C ILE A 44 21.14 -9.09 5.20
N PHE A 45 20.50 -9.45 6.31
CA PHE A 45 21.20 -9.84 7.56
C PHE A 45 21.62 -11.32 7.59
N SER A 46 21.28 -12.10 6.57
CA SER A 46 21.66 -13.52 6.52
C SER A 46 23.17 -13.69 6.36
N LYS A 47 23.80 -14.36 7.34
CA LYS A 47 25.23 -14.72 7.32
C LYS A 47 25.55 -15.89 6.38
N SER A 48 24.55 -16.69 6.01
CA SER A 48 24.73 -17.85 5.12
C SER A 48 25.03 -17.47 3.67
N ILE A 49 24.79 -16.22 3.29
CA ILE A 49 24.90 -15.74 1.90
C ILE A 49 26.16 -14.89 1.76
N THR A 50 27.10 -15.38 0.95
CA THR A 50 28.42 -14.79 0.65
C THR A 50 28.38 -13.63 -0.36
N LEU A 51 27.29 -12.87 -0.38
CA LEU A 51 27.18 -11.63 -1.16
C LEU A 51 27.62 -10.43 -0.33
N THR A 52 28.20 -9.43 -0.98
CA THR A 52 28.50 -8.14 -0.34
C THR A 52 27.21 -7.47 0.13
N LEU A 53 27.31 -6.65 1.19
CA LEU A 53 26.16 -5.92 1.72
C LEU A 53 25.48 -5.05 0.64
N GLN A 54 26.28 -4.41 -0.21
CA GLN A 54 25.80 -3.59 -1.31
C GLN A 54 24.96 -4.42 -2.29
N SER A 55 25.43 -5.58 -2.72
CA SER A 55 24.68 -6.46 -3.61
C SER A 55 23.38 -6.96 -2.96
N LYS A 56 23.40 -7.29 -1.67
CA LYS A 56 22.20 -7.71 -0.93
C LYS A 56 21.13 -6.61 -0.94
N ILE A 57 21.52 -5.39 -0.64
CA ILE A 57 20.62 -4.23 -0.65
C ILE A 57 20.07 -3.96 -2.06
N SER A 58 20.93 -3.96 -3.09
CA SER A 58 20.49 -3.71 -4.47
C SER A 58 19.47 -4.74 -4.95
N ILE A 59 19.71 -6.04 -4.71
CA ILE A 59 18.80 -7.13 -5.08
C ILE A 59 17.47 -6.98 -4.31
N SER A 60 17.54 -6.75 -2.99
CA SER A 60 16.36 -6.54 -2.17
C SER A 60 15.52 -5.35 -2.65
N LEU A 61 16.14 -4.22 -2.95
CA LEU A 61 15.45 -3.03 -3.44
C LEU A 61 14.77 -3.30 -4.77
N LEU A 62 15.45 -3.99 -5.69
CA LEU A 62 14.91 -4.37 -6.99
C LEU A 62 13.69 -5.27 -6.85
N ILE A 63 13.73 -6.25 -5.95
CA ILE A 63 12.61 -7.17 -5.70
C ILE A 63 11.42 -6.42 -5.10
N VAL A 64 11.65 -5.57 -4.09
CA VAL A 64 10.58 -4.75 -3.47
C VAL A 64 9.92 -3.85 -4.51
N LEU A 65 10.73 -3.18 -5.33
CA LEU A 65 10.23 -2.31 -6.40
C LEU A 65 9.43 -3.10 -7.44
N PHE A 66 9.94 -4.26 -7.86
CA PHE A 66 9.25 -5.14 -8.80
C PHE A 66 7.89 -5.58 -8.24
N VAL A 67 7.83 -6.07 -7.00
CA VAL A 67 6.58 -6.50 -6.37
C VAL A 67 5.56 -5.36 -6.32
N TYR A 68 5.97 -4.16 -5.92
CA TYR A 68 5.07 -3.01 -5.86
C TYR A 68 4.57 -2.59 -7.25
N LEU A 69 5.45 -2.50 -8.24
CA LEU A 69 5.11 -2.08 -9.59
C LEU A 69 4.24 -3.12 -10.30
N PHE A 70 4.59 -4.40 -10.18
CA PHE A 70 3.83 -5.50 -10.75
C PHE A 70 2.43 -5.60 -10.10
N GLY A 71 2.34 -5.55 -8.77
CA GLY A 71 1.06 -5.56 -8.07
C GLY A 71 0.17 -4.36 -8.42
N SER A 72 0.79 -3.18 -8.58
CA SER A 72 0.10 -1.96 -9.04
C SER A 72 -0.42 -2.09 -10.47
N TRP A 73 0.41 -2.61 -11.38
CA TRP A 73 0.04 -2.84 -12.78
C TRP A 73 -1.06 -3.90 -12.92
N HIS A 74 -0.91 -5.04 -12.27
CA HIS A 74 -1.88 -6.13 -12.30
C HIS A 74 -3.26 -5.68 -11.79
N SER A 75 -3.29 -4.89 -10.71
CA SER A 75 -4.53 -4.50 -10.05
C SER A 75 -5.26 -3.32 -10.71
N PHE A 76 -4.52 -2.38 -11.30
CA PHE A 76 -5.09 -1.12 -11.79
C PHE A 76 -4.82 -0.84 -13.28
N ARG A 77 -3.98 -1.67 -13.93
CA ARG A 77 -3.46 -1.47 -15.31
C ARG A 77 -2.77 -0.13 -15.56
N ASN A 78 -2.60 0.68 -14.52
CA ASN A 78 -2.03 2.01 -14.59
C ASN A 78 -1.34 2.33 -13.27
N ILE A 79 -0.01 2.34 -13.30
CA ILE A 79 0.83 2.56 -12.12
C ILE A 79 0.60 3.97 -11.55
N LYS A 80 0.42 4.99 -12.40
CA LYS A 80 0.16 6.36 -11.93
C LYS A 80 -1.15 6.44 -11.14
N LEU A 81 -2.18 5.74 -11.61
CA LEU A 81 -3.46 5.66 -10.90
C LEU A 81 -3.32 4.92 -9.56
N ALA A 82 -2.66 3.75 -9.58
CA ALA A 82 -2.42 2.95 -8.38
C ALA A 82 -1.67 3.75 -7.30
N THR A 83 -0.60 4.46 -7.68
CA THR A 83 0.19 5.28 -6.77
C THR A 83 -0.63 6.44 -6.20
N LYS A 84 -1.41 7.16 -7.03
CA LYS A 84 -2.30 8.23 -6.55
C LYS A 84 -3.31 7.71 -5.53
N LEU A 85 -3.98 6.60 -5.83
CA LEU A 85 -4.96 6.00 -4.93
C LEU A 85 -4.33 5.50 -3.63
N THR A 86 -3.13 4.93 -3.72
CA THR A 86 -2.35 4.48 -2.55
C THR A 86 -1.98 5.64 -1.64
N ILE A 87 -1.52 6.77 -2.20
CA ILE A 87 -1.22 7.99 -1.43
C ILE A 87 -2.48 8.50 -0.72
N ILE A 88 -3.62 8.57 -1.42
CA ILE A 88 -4.90 8.99 -0.82
C ILE A 88 -5.27 8.07 0.33
N TYR A 89 -5.17 6.76 0.13
CA TYR A 89 -5.47 5.75 1.17
C TYR A 89 -4.60 5.94 2.42
N ILE A 90 -3.28 6.12 2.25
CA ILE A 90 -2.34 6.35 3.35
C ILE A 90 -2.67 7.66 4.08
N LYS A 91 -2.90 8.76 3.35
CA LYS A 91 -3.27 10.06 3.93
C LYS A 91 -4.53 9.95 4.79
N ILE A 92 -5.56 9.26 4.31
CA ILE A 92 -6.81 9.03 5.07
C ILE A 92 -6.53 8.22 6.34
N LYS A 93 -5.70 7.18 6.25
CA LYS A 93 -5.35 6.34 7.40
C LYS A 93 -4.55 7.10 8.46
N LEU A 94 -3.56 7.89 8.06
CA LEU A 94 -2.77 8.74 8.97
C LEU A 94 -3.65 9.78 9.66
N LYS A 95 -4.52 10.47 8.91
CA LYS A 95 -5.45 11.46 9.49
C LYS A 95 -6.36 10.83 10.54
N LYS A 96 -6.89 9.63 10.28
CA LYS A 96 -7.71 8.89 11.27
C LYS A 96 -6.90 8.51 12.51
N LEU A 97 -5.64 8.11 12.33
CA LEU A 97 -4.76 7.75 13.45
C LEU A 97 -4.52 8.96 14.37
N VAL A 98 -4.13 10.11 13.79
CA VAL A 98 -3.88 11.35 14.55
C VAL A 98 -5.13 11.81 15.29
N ASN A 99 -6.29 11.81 14.62
CA ASN A 99 -7.54 12.22 15.26
C ASN A 99 -7.91 11.34 16.47
N ASN A 100 -7.71 10.03 16.36
CA ASN A 100 -7.98 9.10 17.46
C ASN A 100 -7.01 9.29 18.64
N LEU A 101 -5.73 9.61 18.36
CA LEU A 101 -4.72 9.95 19.36
C LEU A 101 -4.99 11.29 20.05
N SER A 102 -5.54 12.28 19.35
CA SER A 102 -5.89 13.59 19.93
C SER A 102 -7.17 13.56 20.78
N SER A 103 -7.96 12.49 20.67
CA SER A 103 -9.22 12.32 21.40
C SER A 103 -9.12 11.35 22.58
N SER A 104 -7.94 10.78 22.83
CA SER A 104 -7.61 9.90 23.96
C SER A 104 -6.76 10.64 24.98
#